data_AF-A0A8B6FCU1-F1
#
_entry.id   AF-A0A8B6FCU1-F1
#
_cell.length_a   1.000
_cell.length_b   1.000
_cell.length_c   1.000
_cell.angle_alpha   90.00
_cell.angle_beta   90.00
_cell.angle_gamma   90.00
#
_symmetry.space_group_name_H-M   'P 1'
#
loop_
_entity.id
_entity.type
_entity.pdbx_description
1 polymer ?
#
loop_
_entity_poly.entity_id
_entity_poly.type
_entity_poly.pdbx_seq_one_letter_code
_entity_poly.pdbx_strand_id
1 'polypeptide(L)'
;MSEPKEKPKLKNRTIDEMFKKIRESESPESQNETPKVSNQIPESDENEETVVMDESQTDLGEAVTATSDLTPSTCSSSSDFTLSLISKYEPPYPDIAKLSDIDDLIKQKLLSTKWNDSHLFKFPSRVFGQKQRKLQSSWLQNHPWMRYSVSTDALYCAYCVLFSSKDSKEKSFSKTPVSDWKNLPLIVKRHESSTQHQGCVVSSSEYLRIMENKSSSIASMISTSYKTNVATNRHVLEKIIEVILLCGRQNIPLRGHVEERSNFMAILHEKAKADNILSDHLAFSAASRAKYTSPDIQNELVELCGTEVLNQVIGACKSASCFAVIADECTDKATKEQMSLCLRFWMSKKTTLS
;
A
#
# COMPACT_ATOMS: atom_id res chain seq x y z
N MET A 1 -23.26 9.03 33.90
CA MET A 1 -23.19 8.25 32.65
C MET A 1 -22.51 9.14 31.62
N SER A 2 -21.22 8.91 31.40
CA SER A 2 -20.37 9.66 30.47
C SER A 2 -19.91 8.71 29.37
N GLU A 3 -20.23 9.04 28.13
CA GLU A 3 -19.94 8.23 26.94
C GLU A 3 -18.42 8.06 26.70
N PRO A 4 -17.99 6.92 26.14
CA PRO A 4 -16.59 6.69 25.82
C PRO A 4 -16.20 7.41 24.53
N LYS A 5 -15.12 8.20 24.58
CA LYS A 5 -14.52 8.88 23.42
C LYS A 5 -13.76 7.86 22.55
N GLU A 6 -14.18 7.74 21.29
CA GLU A 6 -13.48 6.97 20.25
C GLU A 6 -12.06 7.51 19.99
N LYS A 7 -11.11 6.59 19.79
CA LYS A 7 -9.70 6.87 19.51
C LYS A 7 -9.46 7.00 17.99
N PRO A 8 -8.58 7.91 17.54
CA PRO A 8 -8.30 8.09 16.12
C PRO A 8 -7.39 6.98 15.56
N LYS A 9 -7.73 6.45 14.38
CA LYS A 9 -6.97 5.44 13.63
C LYS A 9 -5.69 6.05 13.02
N LEU A 10 -4.58 5.32 13.11
CA LEU A 10 -3.28 5.71 12.57
C LEU A 10 -3.22 5.57 11.03
N LYS A 11 -2.32 6.33 10.43
CA LYS A 11 -2.24 6.62 8.99
C LYS A 11 -1.15 5.79 8.30
N ASN A 12 -1.49 5.16 7.18
CA ASN A 12 -0.55 4.50 6.27
C ASN A 12 0.22 5.51 5.40
N ARG A 13 1.56 5.43 5.42
CA ARG A 13 2.46 6.03 4.43
C ARG A 13 3.28 4.92 3.78
N THR A 14 3.58 5.12 2.51
CA THR A 14 3.93 4.09 1.54
C THR A 14 5.22 3.36 1.87
N ILE A 15 5.06 2.06 2.08
CA ILE A 15 6.09 1.05 2.34
C ILE A 15 7.09 0.90 1.17
N ASP A 16 6.69 1.31 -0.04
CA ASP A 16 7.51 1.31 -1.26
C ASP A 16 8.83 2.09 -1.10
N GLU A 17 8.81 3.21 -0.38
CA GLU A 17 10.01 4.02 -0.13
C GLU A 17 10.98 3.32 0.84
N MET A 18 10.46 2.52 1.77
CA MET A 18 11.27 1.72 2.69
C MET A 18 11.92 0.53 1.97
N PHE A 19 11.16 -0.19 1.13
CA PHE A 19 11.70 -1.30 0.34
C PHE A 19 12.68 -0.87 -0.75
N LYS A 20 12.63 0.39 -1.21
CA LYS A 20 13.63 0.92 -2.15
C LYS A 20 15.00 1.05 -1.49
N LYS A 21 15.06 1.57 -0.26
CA LYS A 21 16.32 1.71 0.49
C LYS A 21 16.95 0.37 0.89
N ILE A 22 16.13 -0.62 1.26
CA ILE A 22 16.63 -1.97 1.59
C ILE A 22 17.28 -2.62 0.36
N ARG A 23 16.67 -2.46 -0.82
CA ARG A 23 17.24 -2.95 -2.10
C ARG A 23 18.54 -2.23 -2.47
N GLU A 24 18.68 -0.95 -2.13
CA GLU A 24 19.90 -0.17 -2.38
C GLU A 24 21.04 -0.53 -1.41
N SER A 25 20.73 -1.00 -0.18
CA SER A 25 21.73 -1.47 0.80
C SER A 25 22.28 -2.88 0.57
N GLU A 26 21.67 -3.66 -0.33
CA GLU A 26 22.11 -5.03 -0.68
C GLU A 26 23.03 -5.08 -1.92
N SER A 27 23.43 -3.93 -2.49
CA SER A 27 24.40 -3.87 -3.60
C SER A 27 25.84 -3.86 -3.06
N PRO A 28 26.72 -4.79 -3.45
CA PRO A 28 28.08 -4.83 -2.93
C PRO A 28 28.93 -3.70 -3.53
N GLU A 29 29.35 -2.75 -2.68
CA GLU A 29 30.45 -1.84 -3.01
C GLU A 29 31.76 -2.64 -3.03
N SER A 30 32.42 -2.66 -4.20
CA SER A 30 33.73 -3.26 -4.39
C SER A 30 34.80 -2.43 -3.70
N GLN A 31 35.40 -2.94 -2.64
CA GLN A 31 36.73 -2.52 -2.19
C GLN A 31 37.64 -3.76 -2.13
N ASN A 32 38.48 -3.87 -3.15
CA ASN A 32 39.65 -4.72 -3.18
C ASN A 32 40.68 -4.16 -2.20
N GLU A 33 41.13 -4.96 -1.22
CA GLU A 33 42.50 -4.92 -0.71
C GLU A 33 42.78 -6.16 0.15
N THR A 34 43.57 -7.09 -0.40
CA THR A 34 44.20 -8.19 0.36
C THR A 34 45.43 -7.69 1.10
N PRO A 35 45.74 -8.30 2.27
CA PRO A 35 47.11 -8.79 2.45
C PRO A 35 47.18 -10.24 2.94
N LYS A 36 48.31 -10.85 2.61
CA LYS A 36 48.68 -12.27 2.70
C LYS A 36 49.62 -12.48 3.90
N VAL A 37 49.81 -13.77 4.29
CA VAL A 37 50.89 -14.35 5.16
C VAL A 37 50.52 -14.46 6.66
N SER A 38 50.69 -15.55 7.44
CA SER A 38 51.37 -16.86 7.33
C SER A 38 50.77 -17.89 8.31
N ASN A 39 50.80 -19.17 7.90
CA ASN A 39 50.81 -20.47 8.62
C ASN A 39 50.81 -20.51 10.17
N GLN A 40 50.02 -21.44 10.73
CA GLN A 40 50.48 -22.74 11.28
C GLN A 40 49.31 -23.63 11.75
N ILE A 41 49.39 -24.92 11.44
CA ILE A 41 48.52 -26.04 11.89
C ILE A 41 49.07 -26.59 13.22
N PRO A 42 48.23 -27.12 14.12
CA PRO A 42 48.38 -28.55 14.47
C PRO A 42 47.05 -29.34 14.44
N GLU A 43 47.22 -30.63 14.15
CA GLU A 43 46.25 -31.73 14.07
C GLU A 43 45.66 -32.14 15.44
N SER A 44 44.79 -33.17 15.40
CA SER A 44 44.08 -33.94 16.46
C SER A 44 42.66 -33.42 16.78
N ASP A 45 41.59 -34.21 16.85
CA ASP A 45 41.39 -35.66 16.77
C ASP A 45 39.96 -35.95 16.27
N GLU A 46 39.79 -37.17 15.77
CA GLU A 46 38.56 -37.81 15.30
C GLU A 46 37.44 -37.81 16.35
N ASN A 47 36.19 -37.65 15.90
CA ASN A 47 35.11 -38.58 16.23
C ASN A 47 33.89 -38.34 15.33
N GLU A 48 33.61 -39.36 14.53
CA GLU A 48 32.38 -39.56 13.77
C GLU A 48 31.21 -39.82 14.72
N GLU A 49 30.05 -39.21 14.44
CA GLU A 49 28.77 -39.86 14.73
C GLU A 49 27.82 -39.61 13.57
N THR A 50 27.62 -40.68 12.80
CA THR A 50 26.69 -40.81 11.70
C THR A 50 25.29 -41.10 12.26
N VAL A 51 24.28 -40.31 11.88
CA VAL A 51 22.88 -40.65 12.10
C VAL A 51 22.21 -40.86 10.74
N VAL A 52 21.75 -42.10 10.58
CA VAL A 52 21.17 -42.70 9.38
C VAL A 52 19.82 -42.07 9.04
N MET A 53 19.64 -41.74 7.76
CA MET A 53 18.34 -41.46 7.13
C MET A 53 17.69 -42.78 6.71
N ASP A 54 16.46 -43.04 7.15
CA ASP A 54 15.64 -44.15 6.69
C ASP A 54 14.65 -43.66 5.62
N GLU A 55 14.79 -44.20 4.41
CA GLU A 55 13.85 -44.08 3.30
C GLU A 55 12.90 -45.29 3.34
N SER A 56 11.60 -45.06 3.23
CA SER A 56 10.68 -46.09 2.72
C SER A 56 9.75 -45.51 1.64
N GLN A 57 9.95 -46.04 0.44
CA GLN A 57 9.05 -45.96 -0.71
C GLN A 57 7.89 -46.95 -0.56
N THR A 58 6.74 -46.63 -1.15
CA THR A 58 5.72 -47.50 -1.81
C THR A 58 4.51 -46.59 -2.10
N ASP A 59 3.72 -46.70 -3.16
CA ASP A 59 3.70 -47.48 -4.40
C ASP A 59 2.70 -46.76 -5.34
N LEU A 60 2.82 -46.99 -6.65
CA LEU A 60 1.98 -46.47 -7.72
C LEU A 60 0.61 -47.18 -7.75
N GLY A 61 -0.45 -46.44 -8.11
CA GLY A 61 -1.77 -47.01 -8.42
C GLY A 61 -2.58 -46.09 -9.34
N GLU A 62 -2.99 -46.63 -10.48
CA GLU A 62 -3.51 -45.95 -11.68
C GLU A 62 -4.93 -45.37 -11.59
N ALA A 63 -5.12 -44.41 -12.51
CA ALA A 63 -6.31 -43.75 -13.05
C ALA A 63 -7.69 -44.45 -12.98
N VAL A 64 -8.73 -43.65 -12.70
CA VAL A 64 -10.05 -43.81 -13.34
C VAL A 64 -10.65 -42.44 -13.66
N THR A 65 -10.89 -42.23 -14.96
CA THR A 65 -11.64 -41.13 -15.57
C THR A 65 -13.13 -41.25 -15.25
N ALA A 66 -13.74 -40.21 -14.70
CA ALA A 66 -15.19 -40.07 -14.68
C ALA A 66 -15.58 -38.60 -14.94
N THR A 67 -16.06 -38.37 -16.15
CA THR A 67 -16.75 -37.15 -16.57
C THR A 67 -18.15 -37.13 -15.96
N SER A 68 -18.51 -36.06 -15.25
CA SER A 68 -19.92 -35.71 -15.04
C SER A 68 -20.08 -34.19 -14.91
N ASP A 69 -20.79 -33.64 -15.88
CA ASP A 69 -21.33 -32.28 -15.91
C ASP A 69 -22.15 -32.00 -14.64
N LEU A 70 -21.76 -30.99 -13.87
CA LEU A 70 -22.67 -30.27 -12.98
C LEU A 70 -22.37 -28.77 -13.01
N THR A 71 -23.46 -28.03 -13.16
CA THR A 71 -23.61 -26.58 -13.35
C THR A 71 -22.83 -25.73 -12.35
N PRO A 72 -22.31 -24.55 -12.74
CA PRO A 72 -21.58 -23.69 -11.82
C PRO A 72 -22.56 -23.06 -10.79
N SER A 73 -22.52 -23.57 -9.57
CA SER A 73 -22.92 -22.81 -8.39
C SER A 73 -21.92 -21.67 -8.19
N THR A 74 -22.45 -20.46 -8.13
CA THR A 74 -21.70 -19.20 -8.00
C THR A 74 -20.80 -19.22 -6.76
N CYS A 75 -19.49 -19.35 -6.96
CA CYS A 75 -18.47 -19.19 -5.94
C CYS A 75 -17.96 -17.73 -5.90
N SER A 76 -17.95 -17.16 -4.70
CA SER A 76 -17.70 -15.75 -4.39
C SER A 76 -16.22 -15.32 -4.43
N SER A 77 -15.47 -15.70 -5.47
CA SER A 77 -14.06 -15.30 -5.64
C SER A 77 -13.84 -14.22 -6.71
N SER A 78 -14.90 -13.53 -7.12
CA SER A 78 -14.89 -12.61 -8.27
C SER A 78 -14.30 -11.22 -8.00
N SER A 79 -13.81 -10.88 -6.80
CA SER A 79 -13.50 -9.49 -6.44
C SER A 79 -12.44 -8.85 -7.35
N ASP A 80 -11.33 -9.51 -7.66
CA ASP A 80 -10.23 -8.83 -8.39
C ASP A 80 -10.46 -8.69 -9.90
N PHE A 81 -11.10 -9.67 -10.54
CA PHE A 81 -11.47 -9.56 -11.95
C PHE A 81 -12.61 -8.56 -12.16
N THR A 82 -13.62 -8.59 -11.28
CA THR A 82 -14.73 -7.62 -11.30
C THR A 82 -14.25 -6.21 -10.98
N LEU A 83 -13.32 -6.01 -10.02
CA LEU A 83 -12.74 -4.70 -9.73
C LEU A 83 -12.00 -4.11 -10.94
N SER A 84 -11.30 -4.93 -11.73
CA SER A 84 -10.63 -4.47 -12.95
C SER A 84 -11.61 -3.99 -14.03
N LEU A 85 -12.75 -4.68 -14.20
CA LEU A 85 -13.80 -4.24 -15.12
C LEU A 85 -14.59 -3.04 -14.56
N ILE A 86 -14.96 -3.06 -13.28
CA ILE A 86 -15.66 -1.96 -12.59
C ILE A 86 -14.83 -0.68 -12.66
N SER A 87 -13.50 -0.78 -12.53
CA SER A 87 -12.60 0.38 -12.64
C SER A 87 -12.75 1.13 -13.96
N LYS A 88 -13.12 0.47 -15.07
CA LYS A 88 -13.32 1.16 -16.36
C LYS A 88 -14.62 1.97 -16.39
N TYR A 89 -15.60 1.63 -15.54
CA TYR A 89 -16.94 2.20 -15.52
C TYR A 89 -17.21 3.13 -14.34
N GLU A 90 -16.20 3.43 -13.53
CA GLU A 90 -16.26 4.41 -12.44
C GLU A 90 -15.14 5.43 -12.57
N PRO A 91 -15.23 6.62 -11.96
CA PRO A 91 -14.09 7.54 -11.88
C PRO A 91 -12.86 6.86 -11.26
N PRO A 92 -11.62 7.18 -11.69
CA PRO A 92 -10.39 6.56 -11.18
C PRO A 92 -10.01 6.99 -9.75
N TYR A 93 -10.85 7.79 -9.11
CA TYR A 93 -10.65 8.37 -7.80
C TYR A 93 -11.92 8.19 -6.96
N PRO A 94 -11.79 8.17 -5.62
CA PRO A 94 -12.95 8.01 -4.75
C PRO A 94 -13.94 9.16 -4.95
N ASP A 95 -15.23 8.86 -4.81
CA ASP A 95 -16.30 9.85 -4.93
C ASP A 95 -16.18 10.89 -3.82
N ILE A 96 -15.71 12.08 -4.20
CA ILE A 96 -15.38 13.18 -3.29
C ILE A 96 -16.56 13.63 -2.42
N ALA A 97 -17.80 13.43 -2.88
CA ALA A 97 -19.00 13.81 -2.14
C ALA A 97 -19.34 12.85 -0.98
N LYS A 98 -18.83 11.62 -1.01
CA LYS A 98 -19.11 10.58 0.01
C LYS A 98 -18.02 10.47 1.08
N LEU A 99 -16.98 11.29 1.00
CA LEU A 99 -15.86 11.21 1.93
C LEU A 99 -16.25 11.78 3.30
N SER A 100 -16.24 10.92 4.33
CA SER A 100 -16.41 11.33 5.73
C SER A 100 -15.07 11.72 6.37
N ASP A 101 -14.06 10.85 6.22
CA ASP A 101 -12.72 11.03 6.77
C ASP A 101 -11.70 11.13 5.64
N ILE A 102 -11.17 12.34 5.44
CA ILE A 102 -10.16 12.60 4.41
C ILE A 102 -8.76 12.47 5.01
N ASP A 103 -8.22 11.26 4.95
CA ASP A 103 -6.85 10.96 5.34
C ASP A 103 -5.82 11.38 4.27
N ASP A 104 -4.54 11.15 4.55
CA ASP A 104 -3.45 11.56 3.66
C ASP A 104 -3.38 10.69 2.38
N LEU A 105 -3.85 9.44 2.42
CA LEU A 105 -3.89 8.54 1.26
C LEU A 105 -4.98 8.98 0.27
N ILE A 106 -6.17 9.30 0.78
CA ILE A 106 -7.28 9.83 0.00
C ILE A 106 -6.90 11.19 -0.60
N LYS A 107 -6.26 12.07 0.18
CA LYS A 107 -5.71 13.34 -0.34
C LYS A 107 -4.75 13.08 -1.49
N GLN A 108 -3.79 12.19 -1.31
CA GLN A 108 -2.82 11.87 -2.35
C GLN A 108 -3.51 11.35 -3.60
N LYS A 109 -4.42 10.36 -3.49
CA LYS A 109 -5.20 9.83 -4.63
C LYS A 109 -5.99 10.93 -5.33
N LEU A 110 -6.69 11.79 -4.58
CA LEU A 110 -7.46 12.89 -5.16
C LEU A 110 -6.57 13.91 -5.87
N LEU A 111 -5.35 14.15 -5.41
CA LEU A 111 -4.45 15.15 -5.97
C LEU A 111 -3.59 14.63 -7.13
N SER A 112 -3.16 13.36 -7.08
CA SER A 112 -2.25 12.76 -8.08
C SER A 112 -2.98 12.10 -9.24
N THR A 113 -4.18 11.56 -9.01
CA THR A 113 -4.92 10.81 -10.02
C THR A 113 -5.54 11.74 -11.04
N LYS A 114 -5.28 11.49 -12.33
CA LYS A 114 -5.85 12.23 -13.45
C LYS A 114 -6.97 11.41 -14.11
N TRP A 115 -7.89 12.11 -14.77
CA TRP A 115 -8.83 11.45 -15.66
C TRP A 115 -8.10 10.91 -16.89
N ASN A 116 -8.39 9.66 -17.28
CA ASN A 116 -7.79 9.02 -18.46
C ASN A 116 -8.89 8.68 -19.49
N ASP A 117 -8.60 8.84 -20.79
CA ASP A 117 -9.48 8.52 -21.92
C ASP A 117 -9.85 7.04 -22.02
N SER A 118 -9.09 6.15 -21.37
CA SER A 118 -9.40 4.72 -21.33
C SER A 118 -10.66 4.38 -20.52
N HIS A 119 -11.24 5.34 -19.81
CA HIS A 119 -12.49 5.14 -19.06
C HIS A 119 -13.72 5.11 -19.98
N LEU A 120 -14.56 4.12 -19.73
CA LEU A 120 -15.85 3.92 -20.41
C LEU A 120 -17.03 4.51 -19.61
N PHE A 121 -16.74 5.38 -18.64
CA PHE A 121 -17.75 6.05 -17.83
C PHE A 121 -18.71 6.87 -18.70
N LYS A 122 -20.01 6.62 -18.55
CA LYS A 122 -21.05 7.36 -19.28
C LYS A 122 -21.65 8.44 -18.39
N PHE A 123 -21.34 9.69 -18.70
CA PHE A 123 -21.93 10.83 -18.00
C PHE A 123 -23.45 10.90 -18.22
N PRO A 124 -24.25 11.11 -17.15
CA PRO A 124 -25.68 11.34 -17.28
C PRO A 124 -26.00 12.54 -18.17
N SER A 125 -27.09 12.45 -18.94
CA SER A 125 -27.63 13.57 -19.72
C SER A 125 -28.81 14.18 -18.97
N ARG A 126 -28.82 15.50 -18.85
CA ARG A 126 -29.93 16.27 -18.25
C ARG A 126 -30.46 17.30 -19.24
N VAL A 127 -31.72 17.68 -19.08
CA VAL A 127 -32.34 18.75 -19.86
C VAL A 127 -31.95 20.11 -19.28
N PHE A 128 -31.40 20.99 -20.12
CA PHE A 128 -31.14 22.39 -19.79
C PHE A 128 -31.91 23.28 -20.75
N GLY A 129 -33.06 23.78 -20.32
CA GLY A 129 -34.02 24.47 -21.19
C GLY A 129 -34.59 23.49 -22.23
N GLN A 130 -34.28 23.70 -23.50
CA GLN A 130 -34.74 22.84 -24.61
C GLN A 130 -33.67 21.84 -25.12
N LYS A 131 -32.47 21.84 -24.53
CA LYS A 131 -31.35 21.01 -25.02
C LYS A 131 -30.93 19.98 -23.97
N GLN A 132 -30.67 18.77 -24.43
CA GLN A 132 -29.99 17.74 -23.64
C GLN A 132 -28.50 18.07 -23.55
N ARG A 133 -27.95 18.05 -22.34
CA ARG A 133 -26.51 18.28 -22.10
C ARG A 133 -25.98 17.25 -21.12
N LYS A 134 -24.74 16.85 -21.35
CA LYS A 134 -23.93 16.00 -20.46
C LYS A 134 -22.55 16.62 -20.31
N LEU A 135 -21.88 16.31 -19.20
CA LEU A 135 -20.48 16.68 -19.01
C LEU A 135 -19.62 16.03 -20.11
N GLN A 136 -18.67 16.81 -20.64
CA GLN A 136 -17.65 16.29 -21.56
C GLN A 136 -16.41 15.88 -20.76
N SER A 137 -15.85 14.70 -21.05
CA SER A 137 -14.66 14.18 -20.36
C SER A 137 -13.45 15.11 -20.46
N SER A 138 -13.33 15.87 -21.55
CA SER A 138 -12.24 16.82 -21.78
C SER A 138 -12.12 17.89 -20.68
N TRP A 139 -13.21 18.24 -19.99
CA TRP A 139 -13.14 19.13 -18.81
C TRP A 139 -12.31 18.52 -17.68
N LEU A 140 -12.42 17.22 -17.44
CA LEU A 140 -11.67 16.53 -16.38
C LEU A 140 -10.19 16.33 -16.75
N GLN A 141 -9.88 16.34 -18.04
CA GLN A 141 -8.50 16.21 -18.56
C GLN A 141 -7.76 17.54 -18.53
N ASN A 142 -8.42 18.60 -19.01
CA ASN A 142 -7.82 19.92 -19.14
C ASN A 142 -7.70 20.65 -17.80
N HIS A 143 -8.45 20.22 -16.78
CA HIS A 143 -8.45 20.83 -15.46
C HIS A 143 -8.06 19.79 -14.39
N PRO A 144 -6.75 19.66 -14.06
CA PRO A 144 -6.25 18.64 -13.14
C PRO A 144 -6.86 18.65 -11.75
N TRP A 145 -7.41 19.80 -11.32
CA TRP A 145 -8.09 19.99 -10.04
C TRP A 145 -9.52 19.44 -10.01
N MET A 146 -10.11 19.13 -11.16
CA MET A 146 -11.54 18.86 -11.29
C MET A 146 -11.88 17.38 -11.05
N ARG A 147 -12.84 17.12 -10.17
CA ARG A 147 -13.32 15.76 -9.85
C ARG A 147 -14.82 15.69 -10.06
N TYR A 148 -15.27 14.71 -10.82
CA TYR A 148 -16.69 14.42 -11.00
C TYR A 148 -17.16 13.45 -9.93
N SER A 149 -18.24 13.80 -9.24
CA SER A 149 -18.90 12.94 -8.26
C SER A 149 -20.08 12.24 -8.93
N VAL A 150 -20.10 10.91 -8.92
CA VAL A 150 -21.20 10.12 -9.48
C VAL A 150 -22.46 10.29 -8.64
N SER A 151 -22.34 10.30 -7.31
CA SER A 151 -23.49 10.38 -6.41
C SER A 151 -24.26 11.69 -6.45
N THR A 152 -23.57 12.80 -6.71
CA THR A 152 -24.20 14.12 -6.84
C THR A 152 -24.40 14.55 -8.29
N ASP A 153 -23.77 13.83 -9.24
CA ASP A 153 -23.66 14.19 -10.66
C ASP A 153 -23.37 15.70 -10.81
N ALA A 154 -22.21 16.05 -10.25
CA ALA A 154 -21.70 17.40 -10.12
C ALA A 154 -20.17 17.41 -10.04
N LEU A 155 -19.58 18.57 -10.33
CA LEU A 155 -18.15 18.82 -10.33
C LEU A 155 -17.69 19.47 -9.03
N TYR A 156 -16.54 18.99 -8.56
CA TYR A 156 -15.80 19.52 -7.42
C TYR A 156 -14.38 19.91 -7.83
N CYS A 157 -13.77 20.76 -7.05
CA CYS A 157 -12.36 21.08 -7.11
C CYS A 157 -11.67 20.39 -5.94
N ALA A 158 -10.85 19.37 -6.24
CA ALA A 158 -10.09 18.64 -5.24
C ALA A 158 -9.26 19.59 -4.36
N TYR A 159 -8.63 20.59 -4.96
CA TYR A 159 -7.79 21.54 -4.23
C TYR A 159 -8.62 22.37 -3.25
N CYS A 160 -9.76 22.89 -3.70
CA CYS A 160 -10.60 23.74 -2.85
C CYS A 160 -11.34 22.93 -1.78
N VAL A 161 -11.76 21.70 -2.06
CA VAL A 161 -12.35 20.82 -1.03
C VAL A 161 -11.33 20.52 0.07
N LEU A 162 -10.07 20.29 -0.29
CA LEU A 162 -9.04 19.88 0.66
C LEU A 162 -8.38 21.03 1.42
N PHE A 163 -8.21 22.20 0.79
CA PHE A 163 -7.35 23.28 1.30
C PHE A 163 -8.05 24.63 1.47
N SER A 164 -9.35 24.75 1.17
CA SER A 164 -10.02 26.04 1.38
C SER A 164 -10.20 26.38 2.84
N SER A 165 -10.12 27.68 3.15
CA SER A 165 -10.48 28.18 4.48
C SER A 165 -11.98 27.98 4.74
N LYS A 166 -12.33 27.62 5.98
CA LYS A 166 -13.73 27.45 6.39
C LYS A 166 -14.54 28.74 6.23
N ASP A 167 -13.88 29.89 6.38
CA ASP A 167 -14.45 31.24 6.34
C ASP A 167 -14.49 31.81 4.92
N SER A 168 -14.08 31.04 3.90
CA SER A 168 -14.10 31.51 2.53
C SER A 168 -15.53 31.81 2.07
N LYS A 169 -15.71 33.00 1.49
CA LYS A 169 -16.98 33.42 0.88
C LYS A 169 -17.25 32.69 -0.44
N GLU A 170 -16.20 32.21 -1.11
CA GLU A 170 -16.32 31.47 -2.35
C GLU A 170 -16.51 29.97 -2.07
N LYS A 171 -17.72 29.49 -2.34
CA LYS A 171 -18.13 28.09 -2.08
C LYS A 171 -18.17 27.22 -3.33
N SER A 172 -18.06 27.83 -4.52
CA SER A 172 -18.12 27.17 -5.81
C SER A 172 -17.06 26.08 -5.93
N PHE A 173 -17.45 24.90 -6.44
CA PHE A 173 -16.63 23.68 -6.55
C PHE A 173 -16.12 23.09 -5.23
N SER A 174 -16.37 23.70 -4.07
CA SER A 174 -16.06 23.14 -2.75
C SER A 174 -17.33 22.68 -2.05
N LYS A 175 -17.96 23.56 -1.28
CA LYS A 175 -19.21 23.27 -0.55
C LYS A 175 -20.43 23.24 -1.48
N THR A 176 -20.39 24.00 -2.57
CA THR A 176 -21.43 24.01 -3.61
C THR A 176 -20.85 23.46 -4.91
N PRO A 177 -21.09 22.18 -5.22
CA PRO A 177 -20.58 21.58 -6.44
C PRO A 177 -21.31 22.12 -7.66
N VAL A 178 -20.66 22.04 -8.82
CA VAL A 178 -21.15 22.64 -10.07
C VAL A 178 -21.77 21.57 -10.95
N SER A 179 -23.06 21.71 -11.24
CA SER A 179 -23.79 20.87 -12.20
C SER A 179 -24.40 21.67 -13.37
N ASP A 180 -24.12 22.97 -13.46
CA ASP A 180 -24.54 23.82 -14.57
C ASP A 180 -23.61 23.65 -15.78
N TRP A 181 -23.93 22.66 -16.62
CA TRP A 181 -23.19 22.38 -17.86
C TRP A 181 -23.33 23.46 -18.93
N LYS A 182 -24.36 24.32 -18.84
CA LYS A 182 -24.59 25.38 -19.81
C LYS A 182 -23.60 26.53 -19.60
N ASN A 183 -23.40 26.92 -18.35
CA ASN A 183 -22.53 28.04 -17.98
C ASN A 183 -21.14 27.61 -17.49
N LEU A 184 -20.82 26.32 -17.61
CA LEU A 184 -19.57 25.74 -17.13
C LEU A 184 -18.31 26.51 -17.54
N PRO A 185 -18.12 26.96 -18.81
CA PRO A 185 -16.93 27.72 -19.18
C PRO A 185 -16.73 29.02 -18.38
N LEU A 186 -17.82 29.75 -18.12
CA LEU A 186 -17.79 31.00 -17.35
C LEU A 186 -17.53 30.72 -15.87
N ILE A 187 -18.16 29.67 -15.33
CA ILE A 187 -18.01 29.26 -13.93
C ILE A 187 -16.57 28.79 -13.67
N VAL A 188 -16.00 27.98 -14.56
CA VAL A 188 -14.62 27.51 -14.50
C VAL A 188 -13.64 28.68 -14.59
N LYS A 189 -13.78 29.56 -15.59
CA LYS A 189 -12.90 30.71 -15.75
C LYS A 189 -12.88 31.61 -14.51
N ARG A 190 -14.06 31.88 -13.93
CA ARG A 190 -14.18 32.67 -12.69
C ARG A 190 -13.48 31.97 -11.53
N HIS A 191 -13.73 30.68 -11.34
CA HIS A 191 -13.11 29.89 -10.28
C HIS A 191 -11.59 29.86 -10.38
N GLU A 192 -11.04 29.59 -11.57
CA GLU A 192 -9.59 29.54 -11.77
C GLU A 192 -8.93 30.89 -11.53
N SER A 193 -9.59 31.99 -11.88
CA SER A 193 -9.09 33.34 -11.61
C SER A 193 -9.20 33.77 -10.13
N SER A 194 -9.86 32.98 -9.29
CA SER A 194 -10.14 33.37 -7.93
C SER A 194 -8.91 33.22 -7.03
N THR A 195 -8.72 34.18 -6.13
CA THR A 195 -7.59 34.16 -5.17
C THR A 195 -7.67 32.95 -4.24
N GLN A 196 -8.88 32.51 -3.91
CA GLN A 196 -9.11 31.31 -3.11
C GLN A 196 -8.59 30.06 -3.82
N HIS A 197 -8.96 29.87 -5.09
CA HIS A 197 -8.49 28.73 -5.88
C HIS A 197 -6.97 28.74 -6.00
N GLN A 198 -6.37 29.88 -6.35
CA GLN A 198 -4.92 30.02 -6.49
C GLN A 198 -4.17 29.68 -5.19
N GLY A 199 -4.67 30.14 -4.04
CA GLY A 199 -4.11 29.75 -2.74
C GLY A 199 -4.21 28.25 -2.46
N CYS A 200 -5.32 27.60 -2.87
CA CYS A 200 -5.48 26.17 -2.74
C CYS A 200 -4.57 25.39 -3.71
N VAL A 201 -4.33 25.91 -4.92
CA VAL A 201 -3.36 25.35 -5.87
C VAL A 201 -1.97 25.32 -5.24
N VAL A 202 -1.50 26.46 -4.71
CA VAL A 202 -0.20 26.53 -4.02
C VAL A 202 -0.15 25.56 -2.84
N SER A 203 -1.17 25.57 -1.97
CA SER A 203 -1.24 24.68 -0.80
C SER A 203 -1.19 23.20 -1.19
N SER A 204 -1.92 22.82 -2.24
CA SER A 204 -1.94 21.44 -2.76
C SER A 204 -0.59 21.03 -3.35
N SER A 205 0.09 21.96 -4.04
CA SER A 205 1.41 21.70 -4.62
C SER A 205 2.46 21.49 -3.53
N GLU A 206 2.43 22.28 -2.46
CA GLU A 206 3.36 22.13 -1.34
C GLU A 206 3.08 20.84 -0.55
N TYR A 207 1.80 20.51 -0.35
CA TYR A 207 1.41 19.23 0.25
C TYR A 207 1.99 18.05 -0.53
N LEU A 208 1.85 18.03 -1.86
CA LEU A 208 2.42 16.96 -2.69
C LEU A 208 3.95 16.90 -2.59
N ARG A 209 4.64 18.05 -2.60
CA ARG A 209 6.10 18.08 -2.44
C ARG A 209 6.55 17.51 -1.09
N ILE A 210 5.84 17.80 -0.01
CA ILE A 210 6.14 17.24 1.32
C ILE A 210 5.89 15.72 1.32
N MET A 211 4.79 15.27 0.72
CA MET A 211 4.45 13.84 0.66
C MET A 211 5.41 13.03 -0.21
N GLU A 212 5.96 13.63 -1.27
CA GLU A 212 6.99 13.04 -2.14
C GLU A 212 8.43 13.22 -1.60
N ASN A 213 8.58 13.65 -0.33
CA ASN A 213 9.86 13.95 0.31
C ASN A 213 10.76 14.98 -0.46
N LYS A 214 10.17 15.81 -1.33
CA LYS A 214 10.86 16.88 -2.07
C LYS A 214 10.99 18.18 -1.27
N SER A 215 10.22 18.31 -0.19
CA SER A 215 10.22 19.44 0.74
C SER A 215 10.08 18.95 2.19
N SER A 216 10.62 19.70 3.15
CA SER A 216 10.37 19.46 4.58
C SER A 216 9.06 20.13 5.02
N SER A 217 8.33 19.50 5.94
CA SER A 217 7.14 20.13 6.52
C SER A 217 7.52 21.35 7.38
N ILE A 218 6.61 22.33 7.49
CA ILE A 218 6.82 23.53 8.33
C ILE A 218 7.17 23.14 9.77
N ALA A 219 6.47 22.16 10.35
CA ALA A 219 6.77 21.65 11.68
C ALA A 219 8.22 21.13 11.81
N SER A 220 8.72 20.45 10.77
CA SER A 220 10.10 19.94 10.73
C SER A 220 11.14 21.04 10.55
N MET A 221 10.78 22.13 9.88
CA MET A 221 11.66 23.30 9.71
C MET A 221 11.76 24.14 10.99
N ILE A 222 10.67 24.21 11.76
CA ILE A 222 10.59 25.03 12.98
C ILE A 222 11.13 24.26 14.20
N SER A 223 10.90 22.94 14.29
CA SER A 223 11.24 22.15 15.47
C SER A 223 12.22 21.03 15.16
N THR A 224 13.46 21.21 15.62
CA THR A 224 14.49 20.17 15.58
C THR A 224 14.07 18.94 16.38
N SER A 225 13.44 19.11 17.55
CA SER A 225 12.93 17.99 18.35
C SER A 225 11.86 17.18 17.61
N TYR A 226 10.93 17.84 16.91
CA TYR A 226 9.95 17.15 16.08
C TYR A 226 10.62 16.35 14.98
N LYS A 227 11.58 16.95 14.27
CA LYS A 227 12.35 16.29 13.22
C LYS A 227 13.09 15.05 13.74
N THR A 228 13.75 15.16 14.88
CA THR A 228 14.44 14.03 15.54
C THR A 228 13.45 12.94 15.94
N ASN A 229 12.33 13.28 16.56
CA ASN A 229 11.31 12.30 16.95
C ASN A 229 10.73 11.55 15.74
N VAL A 230 10.47 12.24 14.62
CA VAL A 230 10.02 11.60 13.39
C VAL A 230 11.09 10.66 12.84
N ALA A 231 12.36 11.06 12.83
CA ALA A 231 13.46 10.22 12.39
C ALA A 231 13.62 8.97 13.27
N THR A 232 13.61 9.12 14.60
CA THR A 232 13.64 8.02 15.57
C THR A 232 12.48 7.06 15.36
N ASN A 233 11.25 7.56 15.23
CA ASN A 233 10.07 6.70 15.03
C ASN A 233 10.14 5.93 13.70
N ARG A 234 10.61 6.58 12.62
CA ARG A 234 10.80 5.92 11.32
C ARG A 234 11.85 4.82 11.40
N HIS A 235 12.98 5.09 12.06
CA HIS A 235 14.05 4.12 12.27
C HIS A 235 13.55 2.90 13.05
N VAL A 236 12.83 3.10 14.15
CA VAL A 236 12.24 2.00 14.93
C VAL A 236 11.25 1.18 14.09
N LEU A 237 10.37 1.85 13.34
CA LEU A 237 9.39 1.17 12.50
C LEU A 237 10.05 0.35 11.39
N GLU A 238 11.12 0.87 10.80
CA GLU A 238 11.96 0.15 9.82
C GLU A 238 12.51 -1.15 10.42
N LYS A 239 13.08 -1.10 11.63
CA LYS A 239 13.58 -2.31 12.32
C LYS A 239 12.48 -3.31 12.64
N ILE A 240 11.29 -2.85 13.01
CA ILE A 240 10.13 -3.72 13.23
C ILE A 240 9.71 -4.41 11.93
N ILE A 241 9.64 -3.67 10.82
CA ILE A 241 9.31 -4.22 9.50
C ILE A 241 10.36 -5.23 9.05
N GLU A 242 11.66 -4.96 9.25
CA GLU A 242 12.74 -5.91 8.97
C GLU A 242 12.52 -7.25 9.68
N VAL A 243 12.10 -7.24 10.96
CA VAL A 243 11.81 -8.47 11.73
C VAL A 243 10.61 -9.20 11.13
N ILE A 244 9.53 -8.49 10.80
CA ILE A 244 8.34 -9.08 10.16
C ILE A 244 8.72 -9.76 8.84
N LEU A 245 9.52 -9.10 8.02
CA LEU A 245 9.98 -9.63 6.74
C LEU A 245 10.90 -10.84 6.91
N LEU A 246 11.82 -10.80 7.88
CA LEU A 246 12.67 -11.93 8.21
C LEU A 246 11.81 -13.15 8.58
N CYS A 247 10.85 -12.96 9.48
CA CYS A 247 9.95 -14.03 9.90
C CYS A 247 9.13 -14.58 8.72
N GLY A 248 8.58 -13.71 7.87
CA GLY A 248 7.84 -14.12 6.69
C GLY A 248 8.69 -14.89 5.68
N ARG A 249 9.93 -14.47 5.43
CA ARG A 249 10.87 -15.11 4.49
C ARG A 249 11.33 -16.49 4.96
N GLN A 250 11.52 -16.66 6.27
CA GLN A 250 12.02 -17.89 6.88
C GLN A 250 10.89 -18.81 7.38
N ASN A 251 9.64 -18.44 7.15
CA ASN A 251 8.46 -19.14 7.68
C ASN A 251 8.52 -19.31 9.21
N ILE A 252 9.03 -18.30 9.92
CA ILE A 252 9.09 -18.27 11.38
C ILE A 252 7.78 -17.65 11.90
N PRO A 253 7.04 -18.35 12.79
CA PRO A 253 5.85 -17.77 13.40
C PRO A 253 6.21 -16.52 14.20
N LEU A 254 5.53 -15.39 13.95
CA LEU A 254 5.81 -14.15 14.71
C LEU A 254 5.48 -14.33 16.20
N ARG A 255 4.38 -15.01 16.49
CA ARG A 255 3.79 -15.15 17.84
C ARG A 255 4.30 -16.42 18.52
N GLY A 256 4.53 -16.30 19.83
CA GLY A 256 4.74 -17.43 20.73
C GLY A 256 3.51 -17.69 21.58
N HIS A 257 3.63 -18.55 22.59
CA HIS A 257 2.54 -18.82 23.54
C HIS A 257 2.19 -17.59 24.42
N VAL A 258 3.15 -16.68 24.57
CA VAL A 258 3.07 -15.44 25.34
C VAL A 258 3.79 -14.35 24.54
N GLU A 259 3.33 -13.09 24.59
CA GLU A 259 3.87 -11.99 23.78
C GLU A 259 5.36 -11.74 24.06
N GLU A 260 5.78 -11.76 25.32
CA GLU A 260 7.17 -11.56 25.75
C GLU A 260 8.11 -12.67 25.27
N ARG A 261 7.56 -13.87 24.99
CA ARG A 261 8.30 -15.04 24.49
C ARG A 261 7.99 -15.33 23.03
N SER A 262 7.55 -14.31 22.29
CA SER A 262 7.35 -14.41 20.84
C SER A 262 8.67 -14.34 20.10
N ASN A 263 8.75 -15.02 18.95
CA ASN A 263 9.94 -14.93 18.08
C ASN A 263 10.16 -13.48 17.62
N PHE A 264 9.07 -12.75 17.38
CA PHE A 264 9.12 -11.33 17.04
C PHE A 264 9.87 -10.52 18.11
N MET A 265 9.49 -10.62 19.39
CA MET A 265 10.14 -9.88 20.46
C MET A 265 11.59 -10.34 20.68
N ALA A 266 11.85 -11.66 20.59
CA ALA A 266 13.19 -12.20 20.75
C ALA A 266 14.16 -11.65 19.69
N ILE A 267 13.77 -11.68 18.41
CA ILE A 267 14.58 -11.15 17.31
C ILE A 267 14.73 -9.63 17.42
N LEU A 268 13.68 -8.92 17.83
CA LEU A 268 13.71 -7.46 17.99
C LEU A 268 14.67 -7.04 19.11
N HIS A 269 14.67 -7.75 20.24
CA HIS A 269 15.63 -7.54 21.32
C HIS A 269 17.06 -7.89 20.91
N GLU A 270 17.25 -8.93 20.08
CA GLU A 270 18.58 -9.26 19.55
C GLU A 270 19.11 -8.12 18.67
N LYS A 271 18.29 -7.59 17.76
CA LYS A 271 18.64 -6.42 16.94
C LYS A 271 18.97 -5.19 17.77
N ALA A 272 18.23 -4.97 18.87
CA ALA A 272 18.42 -3.82 19.74
C ALA A 272 19.81 -3.79 20.41
N LYS A 273 20.48 -4.93 20.60
CA LYS A 273 21.83 -4.98 21.16
C LYS A 273 22.87 -4.19 20.33
N ALA A 274 22.64 -4.08 19.03
CA ALA A 274 23.52 -3.35 18.10
C ALA A 274 22.96 -1.98 17.68
N ASP A 275 21.76 -1.61 18.15
CA ASP A 275 21.04 -0.41 17.72
C ASP A 275 20.55 0.37 18.93
N ASN A 276 21.31 1.39 19.34
CA ASN A 276 21.02 2.20 20.52
C ASN A 276 19.65 2.89 20.43
N ILE A 277 19.22 3.30 19.23
CA ILE A 277 17.93 3.98 19.04
C ILE A 277 16.79 3.00 19.31
N LEU A 278 16.90 1.78 18.78
CA LEU A 278 15.93 0.73 19.03
C LEU A 278 15.95 0.27 20.50
N SER A 279 17.14 0.10 21.08
CA SER A 279 17.32 -0.25 22.49
C SER A 279 16.64 0.75 23.41
N ASP A 280 16.92 2.04 23.22
CA ASP A 280 16.29 3.12 23.99
C ASP A 280 14.77 3.10 23.81
N HIS A 281 14.30 2.94 22.56
CA HIS A 281 12.86 2.87 22.29
C HIS A 281 12.19 1.73 23.07
N LEU A 282 12.79 0.53 23.08
CA LEU A 282 12.24 -0.63 23.79
C LEU A 282 12.30 -0.45 25.31
N ALA A 283 13.39 0.12 25.84
CA ALA A 283 13.57 0.35 27.28
C ALA A 283 12.63 1.41 27.86
N PHE A 284 12.47 2.54 27.19
CA PHE A 284 11.63 3.66 27.64
C PHE A 284 10.15 3.53 27.23
N SER A 285 9.80 2.44 26.54
CA SER A 285 8.47 2.21 25.98
C SER A 285 7.34 2.18 27.01
N ALA A 286 7.61 1.88 28.29
CA ALA A 286 6.58 1.88 29.34
C ALA A 286 5.84 3.23 29.49
N ALA A 287 6.48 4.36 29.13
CA ALA A 287 5.87 5.69 29.12
C ALA A 287 5.42 6.17 27.72
N SER A 288 5.83 5.48 26.66
CA SER A 288 5.53 5.87 25.27
C SER A 288 4.25 5.20 24.76
N ARG A 289 3.35 5.98 24.16
CA ARG A 289 2.11 5.49 23.54
C ARG A 289 2.32 4.80 22.20
N ALA A 290 3.54 4.74 21.68
CA ALA A 290 3.85 4.32 20.33
C ALA A 290 4.94 3.23 20.30
N LYS A 291 4.64 2.06 20.87
CA LYS A 291 5.59 0.92 20.90
C LYS A 291 5.73 0.21 19.56
N TYR A 292 4.68 0.25 18.73
CA TYR A 292 4.56 -0.46 17.46
C TYR A 292 4.74 -2.00 17.53
N THR A 293 4.76 -2.58 18.73
CA THR A 293 4.98 -4.02 18.96
C THR A 293 3.70 -4.78 19.28
N SER A 294 2.54 -4.12 19.36
CA SER A 294 1.28 -4.81 19.70
C SER A 294 0.87 -5.77 18.59
N PRO A 295 0.13 -6.84 18.92
CA PRO A 295 -0.26 -7.82 17.91
C PRO A 295 -1.16 -7.25 16.80
N ASP A 296 -1.95 -6.22 17.10
CA ASP A 296 -2.77 -5.51 16.10
C ASP A 296 -1.89 -4.78 15.08
N ILE A 297 -0.85 -4.08 15.55
CA ILE A 297 0.10 -3.37 14.68
C ILE A 297 0.93 -4.38 13.88
N GLN A 298 1.34 -5.49 14.49
CA GLN A 298 2.02 -6.57 13.76
C GLN A 298 1.15 -7.09 12.62
N ASN A 299 -0.13 -7.36 12.86
CA ASN A 299 -1.06 -7.84 11.83
C ASN A 299 -1.24 -6.79 10.72
N GLU A 300 -1.40 -5.52 11.07
CA GLU A 300 -1.50 -4.42 10.10
C GLU A 300 -0.25 -4.36 9.21
N LEU A 301 0.95 -4.42 9.81
CA LEU A 301 2.21 -4.42 9.06
C LEU A 301 2.37 -5.66 8.19
N VAL A 302 1.95 -6.85 8.65
CA VAL A 302 1.94 -8.08 7.85
C VAL A 302 1.02 -7.94 6.64
N GLU A 303 -0.19 -7.42 6.83
CA GLU A 303 -1.16 -7.21 5.74
C GLU A 303 -0.63 -6.22 4.70
N LEU A 304 -0.01 -5.13 5.17
CA LEU A 304 0.59 -4.13 4.29
C LEU A 304 1.79 -4.70 3.50
N CYS A 305 2.68 -5.44 4.16
CA CYS A 305 3.80 -6.12 3.50
C CYS A 305 3.29 -7.15 2.48
N GLY A 306 2.29 -7.95 2.86
CA GLY A 306 1.67 -8.95 1.98
C GLY A 306 1.01 -8.31 0.76
N THR A 307 0.29 -7.20 0.96
CA THR A 307 -0.32 -6.43 -0.14
C THR A 307 0.73 -5.91 -1.11
N GLU A 308 1.85 -5.39 -0.60
CA GLU A 308 2.90 -4.84 -1.45
C GLU A 308 3.63 -5.93 -2.26
N VAL A 309 3.94 -7.06 -1.61
CA VAL A 309 4.49 -8.24 -2.31
C VAL A 309 3.51 -8.73 -3.38
N LEU A 310 2.22 -8.83 -3.05
CA LEU A 310 1.19 -9.26 -3.99
C LEU A 310 1.08 -8.31 -5.19
N ASN A 311 1.08 -6.99 -4.96
CA ASN A 311 1.04 -5.98 -6.02
C ASN A 311 2.23 -6.12 -6.98
N GLN A 312 3.44 -6.34 -6.44
CA GLN A 312 4.64 -6.55 -7.25
C GLN A 312 4.53 -7.84 -8.08
N VAL A 313 4.09 -8.94 -7.49
CA VAL A 313 3.89 -10.23 -8.18
C VAL A 313 2.82 -10.11 -9.28
N ILE A 314 1.69 -9.48 -8.99
CA ILE A 314 0.61 -9.26 -9.97
C ILE A 314 1.10 -8.33 -11.09
N GLY A 315 1.82 -7.26 -10.77
CA GLY A 315 2.39 -6.35 -11.76
C GLY A 315 3.35 -7.08 -12.72
N ALA A 316 4.21 -7.94 -12.17
CA ALA A 316 5.10 -8.77 -12.95
C ALA A 316 4.34 -9.76 -13.84
N CYS A 317 3.30 -10.42 -13.29
CA CYS A 317 2.46 -11.34 -14.04
C CYS A 317 1.70 -10.65 -15.19
N LYS A 318 1.13 -9.46 -14.96
CA LYS A 318 0.45 -8.66 -16.00
C LYS A 318 1.38 -8.25 -17.14
N SER A 319 2.68 -8.15 -16.85
CA SER A 319 3.71 -7.80 -17.84
C SER A 319 4.31 -9.02 -18.54
N ALA A 320 3.98 -10.24 -18.09
CA ALA A 320 4.50 -11.47 -18.66
C ALA A 320 3.81 -11.79 -20.00
N SER A 321 4.53 -12.44 -20.91
CA SER A 321 3.98 -12.89 -22.19
C SER A 321 2.94 -13.99 -22.02
N CYS A 322 3.08 -14.81 -20.99
CA CYS A 322 2.17 -15.89 -20.65
C CYS A 322 2.15 -16.13 -19.14
N PHE A 323 1.00 -16.59 -18.66
CA PHE A 323 0.79 -17.05 -17.30
C PHE A 323 -0.14 -18.28 -17.30
N ALA A 324 -0.07 -19.06 -16.24
CA ALA A 324 -0.95 -20.19 -15.95
C ALA A 324 -1.48 -20.04 -14.52
N VAL A 325 -2.73 -20.45 -14.33
CA VAL A 325 -3.35 -20.57 -13.01
C VAL A 325 -3.63 -22.05 -12.79
N ILE A 326 -3.14 -22.59 -11.70
CA ILE A 326 -3.41 -23.96 -11.25
C ILE A 326 -4.31 -23.84 -10.04
N ALA A 327 -5.46 -24.50 -10.09
CA ALA A 327 -6.36 -24.64 -8.96
C ALA A 327 -6.33 -26.10 -8.51
N ASP A 328 -6.14 -26.31 -7.21
CA ASP A 328 -6.15 -27.64 -6.60
C ASP A 328 -7.06 -27.63 -5.37
N GLU A 329 -7.92 -28.62 -5.25
CA GLU A 329 -8.93 -28.70 -4.21
C GLU A 329 -8.70 -29.94 -3.33
N CYS A 330 -8.72 -29.74 -2.02
CA CYS A 330 -8.54 -30.79 -1.04
C CYS A 330 -9.55 -30.64 0.10
N THR A 331 -10.14 -31.73 0.55
CA THR A 331 -11.04 -31.74 1.71
C THR A 331 -10.21 -31.96 2.98
N ASP A 332 -10.31 -31.04 3.94
CA ASP A 332 -9.60 -31.16 5.22
C ASP A 332 -10.25 -32.20 6.15
N LYS A 333 -9.58 -32.51 7.26
CA LYS A 333 -10.07 -33.47 8.28
C LYS A 333 -11.39 -33.04 8.93
N ALA A 334 -11.78 -31.77 8.81
CA ALA A 334 -13.03 -31.22 9.29
C ALA A 334 -14.11 -31.18 8.18
N THR A 335 -13.92 -31.90 7.08
CA THR A 335 -14.82 -31.96 5.91
C THR A 335 -15.03 -30.61 5.22
N LYS A 336 -14.10 -29.67 5.39
CA LYS A 336 -14.11 -28.40 4.66
C LYS A 336 -13.27 -28.52 3.40
N GLU A 337 -13.88 -28.19 2.28
CA GLU A 337 -13.18 -27.99 1.01
C GLU A 337 -12.24 -26.79 1.12
N GLN A 338 -10.98 -26.98 0.75
CA GLN A 338 -9.96 -25.96 0.65
C GLN A 338 -9.44 -25.95 -0.78
N MET A 339 -9.51 -24.79 -1.44
CA MET A 339 -8.97 -24.60 -2.78
C MET A 339 -7.70 -23.76 -2.72
N SER A 340 -6.60 -24.29 -3.24
CA SER A 340 -5.37 -23.54 -3.47
C SER A 340 -5.32 -23.01 -4.90
N LEU A 341 -4.84 -21.78 -5.07
CA LEU A 341 -4.60 -21.16 -6.36
C LEU A 341 -3.11 -20.86 -6.49
N CYS A 342 -2.46 -21.44 -7.49
CA CYS A 342 -1.06 -21.19 -7.82
C CYS A 342 -0.98 -20.43 -9.15
N LEU A 343 -0.37 -19.24 -9.10
CA LEU A 343 -0.08 -18.43 -10.28
C LEU A 343 1.36 -18.69 -10.73
N ARG A 344 1.54 -19.10 -11.99
CA ARG A 344 2.86 -19.28 -12.64
C ARG A 344 2.97 -18.36 -13.84
N PHE A 345 4.06 -17.62 -13.99
CA PHE A 345 4.27 -16.73 -15.13
C PHE A 345 5.75 -16.66 -15.51
N TRP A 346 6.00 -16.37 -16.79
CA TRP A 346 7.37 -16.25 -17.30
C TRP A 346 7.93 -14.85 -17.07
N MET A 347 9.07 -14.76 -16.37
CA MET A 347 9.82 -13.50 -16.23
C MET A 347 10.99 -13.47 -17.21
N SER A 348 10.97 -12.55 -18.17
CA SER A 348 12.14 -12.29 -19.01
C SER A 348 13.24 -11.66 -18.16
N LYS A 349 14.41 -12.31 -18.05
CA LYS A 349 15.56 -11.75 -17.33
C LYS A 349 15.95 -10.42 -18.00
N LYS A 350 15.76 -9.30 -17.31
CA LYS A 350 16.54 -8.10 -17.65
C LYS A 350 17.97 -8.40 -17.22
N THR A 351 18.86 -8.65 -18.18
CA THR A 351 20.30 -8.69 -17.94
C THR A 351 20.72 -7.32 -17.43
N THR A 352 20.77 -7.14 -16.10
CA THR A 352 21.58 -6.08 -15.50
C THR A 352 23.03 -6.50 -15.74
N LEU A 353 23.63 -5.94 -16.78
CA LEU A 353 25.09 -5.93 -16.93
C LEU A 353 25.63 -5.19 -15.71
N SER A 354 26.36 -5.94 -14.89
CA SER A 354 27.11 -5.50 -13.70
C SER A 354 28.13 -4.43 -14.02
#